data_AF-A0A367EVF6-F1
#
_entry.id   AF-A0A367EVF6-F1
#
_cell.length_a   1.000
_cell.length_b   1.000
_cell.length_c   1.000
_cell.angle_alpha   90.00
_cell.angle_beta   90.00
_cell.angle_gamma   90.00
#
_symmetry.space_group_name_H-M   'P 1'
#
loop_
_entity.id
_entity.type
_entity.pdbx_description
1 polymer ?
#
loop_
_entity_poly.entity_id
_entity_poly.type
_entity_poly.pdbx_seq_one_letter_code
_entity_poly.pdbx_strand_id
1 'polypeptide(L)'
;MYVCSCFGITEEQVREHAAAGACTPRQIASESKAGTDCGSCVRRIQGILGRGACPRRAALERGEPALTAQTSTAPTAAPRRTEADPAAFPAEPAPAQPLRTAA
;
A
#
# COMPACT_ATOMS: atom_id res chain seq x y z
N MET A 1 8.70 -6.80 -17.26
CA MET A 1 7.35 -7.33 -17.54
C MET A 1 6.31 -6.42 -16.87
N TYR A 2 5.15 -6.16 -17.50
CA TYR A 2 4.05 -5.46 -16.82
C TYR A 2 3.25 -6.40 -15.91
N VAL A 3 2.98 -5.93 -14.69
CA VAL A 3 2.17 -6.64 -13.69
C VAL A 3 0.75 -6.07 -13.65
N CYS A 4 0.60 -4.74 -13.74
CA CYS A 4 -0.70 -4.08 -13.81
C CYS A 4 -0.83 -3.31 -15.12
N SER A 5 -1.75 -3.73 -16.00
CA SER A 5 -2.00 -3.04 -17.27
C SER A 5 -2.78 -1.74 -17.11
N CYS A 6 -3.64 -1.62 -16.10
CA CYS A 6 -4.50 -0.44 -15.90
C CYS A 6 -3.69 0.83 -15.62
N PHE A 7 -2.62 0.69 -14.82
CA PHE A 7 -1.77 1.79 -14.40
C PHE A 7 -0.34 1.68 -14.96
N GLY A 8 -0.08 0.69 -15.82
CA GLY A 8 1.23 0.49 -16.44
C GLY A 8 2.35 0.13 -15.46
N ILE A 9 2.03 -0.60 -14.38
CA ILE A 9 3.02 -0.95 -13.34
C ILE A 9 3.82 -2.17 -13.75
N THR A 10 5.15 -2.07 -13.69
CA THR A 10 6.09 -3.14 -14.01
C THR A 10 6.42 -3.99 -12.80
N GLU A 11 6.92 -5.20 -13.07
CA GLU A 11 7.42 -6.10 -12.03
C GLU A 11 8.61 -5.51 -11.28
N GLU A 12 9.43 -4.72 -11.96
CA GLU A 12 10.58 -4.04 -11.37
C GLU A 12 10.15 -2.97 -10.38
N GLN A 13 9.16 -2.15 -10.72
CA GLN A 13 8.54 -1.21 -9.79
C GLN A 13 7.94 -1.91 -8.57
N VAL A 14 7.27 -3.05 -8.75
CA VAL A 14 6.75 -3.84 -7.61
C VAL A 14 7.90 -4.31 -6.69
N ARG A 15 9.05 -4.70 -7.26
CA ARG A 15 10.24 -5.08 -6.47
C ARG A 15 10.90 -3.89 -5.78
N GLU A 16 10.96 -2.72 -6.43
CA GLU A 16 11.48 -1.49 -5.85
C GLU A 16 10.63 -1.05 -4.65
N HIS A 17 9.30 -1.02 -4.80
CA HIS A 17 8.39 -0.74 -3.69
C HIS A 17 8.52 -1.76 -2.57
N ALA A 18 8.71 -3.05 -2.89
CA ALA A 18 8.99 -4.07 -1.89
C ALA A 18 10.30 -3.81 -1.13
N ALA A 19 11.35 -3.38 -1.82
CA ALA A 19 12.62 -3.01 -1.22
C ALA A 19 12.51 -1.72 -0.37
N ALA A 20 11.64 -0.78 -0.77
CA ALA A 20 11.33 0.43 -0.01
C ALA A 20 10.48 0.17 1.25
N GLY A 21 9.87 -1.02 1.37
CA GLY A 21 9.10 -1.42 2.55
C GLY A 21 7.59 -1.62 2.30
N ALA A 22 7.12 -1.54 1.05
CA ALA A 22 5.76 -1.91 0.66
C ALA A 22 5.65 -3.41 0.40
N CYS A 23 5.10 -4.07 1.39
CA CYS A 23 5.49 -5.42 1.76
C CYS A 23 4.25 -6.35 1.78
N THR A 24 3.12 -5.75 1.40
CA THR A 24 1.82 -6.36 1.19
C THR A 24 1.21 -5.76 -0.08
N PRO A 25 0.31 -6.47 -0.78
CA PRO A 25 -0.34 -5.94 -1.98
C PRO A 25 -1.06 -4.61 -1.74
N ARG A 26 -1.58 -4.43 -0.51
CA ARG A 26 -2.26 -3.20 -0.10
C ARG A 26 -1.29 -2.03 0.04
N GLN A 27 -0.08 -2.25 0.55
CA GLN A 27 0.97 -1.23 0.58
C GLN A 27 1.49 -0.93 -0.82
N ILE A 28 1.70 -1.95 -1.66
CA ILE A 28 2.03 -1.75 -3.08
C ILE A 28 0.96 -0.90 -3.76
N ALA A 29 -0.33 -1.17 -3.51
CA ALA A 29 -1.42 -0.37 -4.05
C ALA A 29 -1.38 1.10 -3.57
N SER A 30 -1.01 1.34 -2.31
CA SER A 30 -0.87 2.70 -1.77
C SER A 30 0.27 3.49 -2.43
N GLU A 31 1.38 2.84 -2.76
CA GLU A 31 2.54 3.52 -3.36
C GLU A 31 2.45 3.61 -4.89
N SER A 32 1.91 2.58 -5.55
CA SER A 32 1.95 2.43 -7.02
C SER A 32 0.60 2.49 -7.72
N LYS A 33 -0.52 2.54 -6.97
CA LYS A 33 -1.90 2.36 -7.47
C LYS A 33 -2.19 0.98 -8.08
N ALA A 34 -1.24 0.05 -8.09
CA ALA A 34 -1.48 -1.28 -8.64
C ALA A 34 -2.63 -2.00 -7.90
N GLY A 35 -3.61 -2.49 -8.65
CA GLY A 35 -4.71 -3.29 -8.10
C GLY A 35 -5.86 -2.49 -7.49
N THR A 36 -5.91 -1.16 -7.66
CA THR A 36 -7.06 -0.33 -7.23
C THR A 36 -8.18 -0.21 -8.28
N ASP A 37 -7.97 -0.77 -9.48
CA ASP A 37 -8.96 -0.85 -10.57
C ASP A 37 -9.50 -2.28 -10.69
N CYS A 38 -9.31 -2.98 -11.81
CA CYS A 38 -9.86 -4.32 -12.04
C CYS A 38 -9.31 -5.44 -11.13
N GLY A 39 -8.24 -5.18 -10.38
CA GLY A 39 -7.70 -6.11 -9.37
C GLY A 39 -7.02 -7.39 -9.90
N SER A 40 -6.98 -7.64 -11.21
CA SER A 40 -6.41 -8.88 -11.80
C SER A 40 -4.94 -9.11 -11.43
N CYS A 41 -4.18 -8.03 -11.24
CA CYS A 41 -2.77 -8.07 -10.86
C CYS A 41 -2.50 -8.46 -9.40
N VAL A 42 -3.51 -8.43 -8.51
CA VAL A 42 -3.32 -8.59 -7.05
C VAL A 42 -2.70 -9.95 -6.69
N ARG A 43 -3.17 -11.04 -7.29
CA ARG A 43 -2.58 -12.38 -7.03
C ARG A 43 -1.16 -12.50 -7.57
N ARG A 44 -0.86 -11.82 -8.68
CA ARG A 44 0.49 -11.79 -9.26
C ARG A 44 1.45 -11.04 -8.34
N ILE A 45 1.03 -9.89 -7.82
CA ILE A 45 1.77 -9.09 -6.83
C ILE A 45 2.04 -9.94 -5.57
N GLN A 46 1.05 -10.68 -5.06
CA GLN A 46 1.25 -11.61 -3.94
C GLN A 46 2.31 -12.68 -4.24
N GLY A 47 2.35 -13.19 -5.48
CA GLY A 47 3.37 -14.14 -5.92
C GLY A 47 4.78 -13.54 -5.91
N ILE A 48 4.92 -12.30 -6.40
CA ILE A 48 6.20 -11.58 -6.43
C ILE A 48 6.71 -11.28 -5.02
N LEU A 49 5.82 -10.86 -4.11
CA LEU A 49 6.16 -10.59 -2.72
C LEU A 49 6.43 -11.86 -1.90
N GLY A 50 5.99 -13.03 -2.38
CA GLY A 50 6.13 -14.30 -1.67
C GLY A 50 5.35 -14.38 -0.35
N ARG A 51 5.35 -15.56 0.28
CA ARG A 51 4.67 -15.81 1.57
C ARG A 51 5.47 -15.34 2.80
N GLY A 52 6.42 -14.41 2.66
CA GLY A 52 7.26 -14.05 3.79
C GLY A 52 8.30 -12.94 3.60
N ALA A 53 8.33 -12.22 2.48
CA ALA A 53 9.37 -11.19 2.24
C ALA A 53 9.22 -9.93 3.10
N CYS A 54 8.43 -10.00 4.19
CA CYS A 54 8.09 -8.84 4.96
C CYS A 54 8.69 -8.84 6.37
N PRO A 55 9.46 -7.81 6.77
CA PRO A 55 10.12 -7.74 8.07
C PRO A 55 9.17 -7.94 9.24
N ARG A 56 7.89 -7.56 9.10
CA ARG A 56 6.87 -7.83 10.12
C ARG A 56 6.65 -9.33 10.35
N ARG A 57 6.63 -10.15 9.31
CA ARG A 57 6.50 -11.61 9.45
C ARG A 57 7.80 -12.22 9.98
N ALA A 58 8.95 -11.74 9.53
CA ALA A 58 10.25 -12.14 10.09
C ALA A 58 10.42 -11.76 11.58
N ALA A 59 9.85 -10.63 12.02
CA ALA A 59 9.82 -10.21 13.42
C ALA A 59 8.86 -11.08 14.25
N LEU A 60 7.72 -11.47 13.69
CA LEU A 60 6.79 -12.41 14.33
C LEU A 60 7.40 -13.83 14.44
N GLU A 61 8.15 -14.30 13.43
CA GLU A 61 8.83 -15.59 13.48
C GLU A 61 10.03 -15.62 14.44
N ARG A 62 10.68 -14.47 14.69
CA ARG A 62 11.72 -14.34 15.75
C ARG A 62 11.14 -14.32 17.17
N GLY A 63 9.81 -14.39 17.33
CA GLY A 63 9.18 -14.59 18.63
C GLY A 63 9.10 -13.35 19.52
N GLU A 64 8.79 -12.17 18.97
CA GLU A 64 8.35 -11.03 19.78
C GLU A 64 6.82 -10.88 19.70
N PRO A 65 6.07 -11.34 20.74
CA PRO A 65 4.62 -11.23 20.77
C PRO A 65 4.22 -9.77 20.99
N ALA A 66 3.50 -9.19 20.03
CA ALA A 66 3.01 -7.82 20.11
C ALA A 66 1.90 -7.58 21.16
N LEU A 67 1.62 -8.52 22.07
CA LEU A 67 0.73 -8.30 23.22
C LEU A 67 1.10 -9.21 24.39
N THR A 68 1.88 -8.69 25.34
CA THR A 68 1.71 -9.04 26.76
C THR A 68 0.82 -7.98 27.40
N ALA A 69 -0.40 -8.44 27.71
CA ALA A 69 -1.43 -7.87 28.58
C ALA A 69 -1.15 -6.51 29.25
N GLN A 70 -1.99 -5.53 28.92
CA GLN A 70 -2.67 -4.74 29.96
C GLN A 70 -4.16 -4.66 29.62
N THR A 71 -4.89 -5.69 30.05
CA THR A 71 -6.33 -5.62 30.26
C THR A 71 -6.54 -4.95 31.61
N SER A 72 -6.95 -3.69 31.63
CA SER A 72 -7.56 -3.09 32.82
C SER A 72 -8.75 -2.24 32.38
N THR A 73 -9.92 -2.85 32.54
CA THR A 73 -11.26 -2.30 32.80
C THR A 73 -11.56 -0.85 32.39
N ALA A 74 -12.48 -0.68 31.45
CA ALA A 74 -13.24 0.56 31.21
C ALA A 74 -14.26 0.81 32.36
N PRO A 75 -14.73 2.05 32.62
CA PRO A 75 -15.63 2.74 31.67
C PRO A 75 -15.48 4.28 31.55
N THR A 76 -16.10 4.80 30.50
CA THR A 76 -16.62 6.18 30.31
C THR A 76 -15.62 7.34 30.28
N ALA A 77 -15.41 7.88 29.08
CA ALA A 77 -15.86 9.22 28.68
C ALA A 77 -15.35 9.52 27.27
N ALA A 78 -16.27 9.80 26.34
CA ALA A 78 -15.91 10.38 25.05
C ALA A 78 -15.48 11.84 25.24
N PRO A 79 -14.33 12.27 24.71
CA PRO A 79 -14.13 13.68 24.42
C PRO A 79 -14.51 13.97 22.96
N ARG A 80 -15.27 15.06 22.81
CA ARG A 80 -15.55 15.72 21.55
C ARG A 80 -14.24 16.25 20.92
N ARG A 81 -14.17 16.08 19.60
CA ARG A 81 -13.24 16.60 18.56
C ARG A 81 -12.24 17.71 18.93
N THR A 82 -11.02 17.60 18.40
CA THR A 82 -10.21 18.62 17.67
C THR A 82 -9.03 17.87 17.03
N GLU A 83 -9.11 17.49 15.75
CA GLU A 83 -8.47 18.15 14.59
C GLU A 83 -6.92 18.08 14.57
N ALA A 84 -6.39 17.28 13.64
CA ALA A 84 -5.12 17.52 12.94
C ALA A 84 -5.05 16.55 11.74
N ASP A 85 -5.57 17.05 10.63
CA ASP A 85 -5.48 16.53 9.28
C ASP A 85 -4.01 16.39 8.83
N PRO A 86 -3.65 15.28 8.13
CA PRO A 86 -2.72 15.43 7.02
C PRO A 86 -3.33 14.84 5.74
N ALA A 87 -4.44 15.38 5.29
CA ALA A 87 -4.78 15.46 3.88
C ALA A 87 -4.00 16.63 3.26
N ALA A 88 -2.69 16.48 3.21
CA ALA A 88 -1.83 17.34 2.41
C ALA A 88 -0.70 16.50 1.82
N PHE A 89 -0.99 15.83 0.71
CA PHE A 89 -0.01 15.80 -0.37
C PHE A 89 -0.66 16.47 -1.59
N PRO A 90 -0.01 17.49 -2.18
CA PRO A 90 -0.58 18.26 -3.27
C PRO A 90 -0.88 17.34 -4.45
N ALA A 91 -2.09 17.49 -4.97
CA ALA A 91 -2.39 17.08 -6.33
C ALA A 91 -1.54 17.96 -7.26
N GLU A 92 -0.36 17.47 -7.63
CA GLU A 92 0.38 18.00 -8.78
C GLU A 92 0.00 17.23 -10.04
N PRO A 93 -0.01 17.95 -11.18
CA PRO A 93 -1.13 17.90 -12.13
C PRO A 93 -0.98 16.80 -13.18
N ALA A 94 -2.13 16.37 -13.68
CA ALA A 94 -2.22 15.54 -14.88
C ALA A 94 -1.41 16.18 -16.04
N PRO A 95 -0.56 15.42 -16.76
CA PRO A 95 -0.02 15.93 -18.00
C PRO A 95 -1.18 16.11 -18.98
N ALA A 96 -1.37 17.36 -19.42
CA ALA A 96 -2.20 17.71 -20.55
C ALA A 96 -1.72 16.91 -21.77
N GLN A 97 -2.42 15.83 -22.10
CA GLN A 97 -2.24 15.16 -23.38
C GLN A 97 -2.85 16.08 -24.45
N PRO A 98 -2.08 16.53 -25.44
CA PRO A 98 -2.59 17.46 -26.45
C PRO A 98 -3.67 16.75 -27.27
N LEU A 99 -4.75 17.49 -27.50
CA LEU A 99 -5.79 17.19 -28.46
C LEU A 99 -5.15 16.96 -29.84
N ARG A 100 -4.85 15.71 -30.17
CA ARG A 100 -4.43 15.33 -31.52
C ARG A 100 -5.67 15.07 -32.35
N THR A 101 -6.19 16.16 -32.91
CA THR A 101 -6.96 16.16 -34.16
C THR A 101 -6.07 15.72 -35.30
N ALA A 102 -6.50 14.68 -36.03
CA ALA A 102 -6.24 14.38 -37.46
C ALA A 102 -6.61 12.90 -37.67
N ALA A 103 -7.39 12.46 -38.64
CA ALA A 103 -8.15 13.09 -39.72
C ALA A 103 -9.25 12.09 -40.11
#